data_AF-A0A923RX48-F1
#
_entry.id   AF-A0A923RX48-F1
#
_cell.length_a   1.000
_cell.length_b   1.000
_cell.length_c   1.000
_cell.angle_alpha   90.00
_cell.angle_beta   90.00
_cell.angle_gamma   90.00
#
_symmetry.space_group_name_H-M   'P 1'
#
loop_
_entity.id
_entity.type
_entity.pdbx_description
1 polymer ?
#
loop_
_entity_poly.entity_id
_entity_poly.type
_entity_poly.pdbx_seq_one_letter_code
_entity_poly.pdbx_strand_id
1 'polypeptide(L)' 'MYGRKYKIIYPALEAWMRANRVSISRLAEMSDISKATMQNYIYGMRDPRLSLCRRLVELTGIPFEELFKEK' A
#
# COMPACT_ATOMS: atom_id res chain seq x y z
N MET A 1 10.66 -14.36 18.68
CA MET A 1 9.51 -13.58 18.15
C MET A 1 9.26 -14.03 16.72
N TYR A 2 8.15 -14.72 16.45
CA TYR A 2 7.85 -15.27 15.12
C TYR A 2 7.54 -14.13 14.14
N GLY A 3 8.55 -13.70 13.39
CA GLY A 3 8.40 -12.76 12.29
C GLY A 3 7.69 -13.43 11.12
N ARG A 4 6.36 -13.43 11.11
CA ARG A 4 5.61 -13.64 9.87
C ARG A 4 6.09 -12.58 8.88
N LYS A 5 6.78 -13.00 7.81
CA LYS A 5 7.12 -12.13 6.69
C LYS A 5 5.83 -11.77 5.98
N TYR A 6 5.18 -10.69 6.42
CA TYR A 6 4.01 -10.17 5.76
C TYR A 6 4.40 -9.74 4.34
N LYS A 7 3.83 -10.43 3.35
CA LYS A 7 4.10 -10.19 1.93
C LYS A 7 3.12 -9.12 1.45
N ILE A 8 3.63 -8.08 0.81
CA ILE A 8 2.78 -7.08 0.16
C ILE A 8 2.09 -7.78 -1.03
N ILE A 9 0.76 -7.72 -1.07
CA ILE A 9 -0.05 -8.40 -2.09
C ILE A 9 -0.16 -7.59 -3.39
N TYR A 10 0.18 -6.30 -3.33
CA TYR A 10 0.16 -5.36 -4.46
C TYR A 10 1.59 -5.13 -5.01
N PRO A 11 2.00 -5.82 -6.08
CA PRO A 11 3.35 -5.74 -6.63
C PRO A 11 3.67 -4.37 -7.23
N ALA A 12 2.71 -3.69 -7.86
CA ALA A 12 2.90 -2.36 -8.41
C ALA A 12 3.19 -1.33 -7.30
N LEU A 13 2.42 -1.39 -6.20
CA LEU A 13 2.66 -0.56 -5.03
C LEU A 13 4.02 -0.88 -4.38
N GLU A 14 4.37 -2.16 -4.22
CA GLU A 14 5.68 -2.55 -3.70
C GLU A 14 6.82 -2.00 -4.58
N ALA A 15 6.70 -2.11 -5.90
CA ALA A 15 7.70 -1.60 -6.84
C ALA A 15 7.85 -0.08 -6.73
N TRP A 16 6.73 0.65 -6.68
CA TRP A 16 6.72 2.09 -6.49
C TRP A 16 7.39 2.50 -5.16
N MET A 17 7.08 1.80 -4.07
CA MET A 17 7.70 2.03 -2.76
C MET A 17 9.21 1.83 -2.79
N ARG A 18 9.68 0.77 -3.47
CA ARG A 18 11.12 0.50 -3.63
C ARG A 18 11.81 1.57 -4.48
N ALA A 19 11.20 1.96 -5.59
CA ALA A 19 11.74 3.00 -6.48
C ALA A 19 11.86 4.36 -5.79
N ASN A 20 10.86 4.72 -4.98
CA ASN A 20 10.80 6.01 -4.28
C ASN A 20 11.42 5.98 -2.88
N ARG A 21 11.98 4.84 -2.45
CA ARG A 21 12.49 4.61 -1.08
C ARG A 21 11.48 4.96 0.02
N VAL A 22 10.20 4.72 -0.25
CA VAL A 22 9.10 4.98 0.67
C VAL A 22 8.83 3.75 1.52
N SER A 23 8.92 3.89 2.84
CA SER A 23 8.53 2.83 3.79
C SER A 23 7.00 2.79 3.96
N ILE A 24 6.47 1.68 4.50
CA ILE A 24 5.03 1.56 4.80
C ILE A 24 4.58 2.68 5.76
N SER A 25 5.39 3.00 6.77
CA SER A 25 5.09 4.09 7.69
C SER A 25 4.97 5.41 6.94
N ARG A 26 5.90 5.68 6.02
CA ARG A 26 5.90 6.92 5.24
C ARG A 26 4.72 6.98 4.26
N LEU A 27 4.37 5.87 3.61
CA LEU A 27 3.20 5.78 2.76
C LEU A 27 1.91 6.06 3.55
N ALA A 28 1.82 5.54 4.79
CA ALA A 28 0.69 5.78 5.68
C ALA A 28 0.58 7.25 6.06
N GLU A 29 1.68 7.91 6.41
CA GLU A 29 1.73 9.36 6.67
C GLU A 29 1.29 10.17 5.44
N MET A 30 1.80 9.85 4.25
CA MET A 30 1.43 10.56 3.01
C MET A 30 -0.05 10.35 2.63
N SER A 31 -0.62 9.22 3.05
CA SER A 31 -2.03 8.88 2.82
C SER A 31 -2.96 9.33 3.96
N ASP A 32 -2.40 9.98 4.99
CA ASP A 32 -3.12 10.45 6.18
C ASP A 32 -3.87 9.34 6.94
N ILE A 33 -3.23 8.17 7.08
CA ILE A 33 -3.76 7.04 7.85
C ILE A 33 -2.71 6.43 8.75
N SER A 34 -3.16 5.65 9.76
CA SER A 34 -2.22 4.96 10.64
C SER A 34 -1.43 3.88 9.89
N LYS A 35 -0.18 3.65 10.34
CA LYS A 35 0.66 2.55 9.83
C LYS A 35 -0.04 1.20 9.92
N ALA A 36 -0.72 0.93 11.04
CA ALA A 36 -1.44 -0.33 11.26
C ALA A 36 -2.57 -0.49 10.23
N THR A 37 -3.30 0.58 9.97
CA THR A 37 -4.34 0.62 8.93
C THR A 37 -3.76 0.34 7.55
N MET A 38 -2.66 1.00 7.20
CA MET A 38 -1.97 0.78 5.92
C MET A 38 -1.51 -0.68 5.78
N GLN A 39 -0.90 -1.24 6.83
CA GLN A 39 -0.45 -2.63 6.87
C GLN A 39 -1.59 -3.62 6.63
N ASN A 40 -2.74 -3.41 7.26
CA ASN A 40 -3.91 -4.27 7.03
C ASN A 40 -4.33 -4.29 5.56
N TYR A 41 -4.20 -3.16 4.85
CA TYR A 41 -4.55 -3.06 3.43
C TYR A 41 -3.53 -3.72 2.52
N ILE A 42 -2.26 -3.35 2.64
CA ILE A 42 -1.19 -3.87 1.76
C ILE A 42 -0.89 -5.35 1.98
N TYR A 43 -1.31 -5.94 3.11
CA TYR A 43 -1.21 -7.37 3.39
C TYR A 43 -2.52 -8.12 3.11
N GLY A 44 -3.57 -7.47 2.59
CA GLY A 44 -4.84 -8.12 2.25
C GLY A 44 -5.67 -8.56 3.45
N MET A 45 -5.40 -8.04 4.65
CA MET A 45 -6.23 -8.33 5.83
C MET A 45 -7.58 -7.59 5.80
N ARG A 46 -7.61 -6.46 5.09
CA ARG A 46 -8.81 -5.64 4.87
C ARG A 46 -8.75 -4.99 3.50
N ASP A 47 -9.92 -4.71 2.94
CA ASP A 47 -10.03 -3.89 1.76
C ASP A 47 -9.91 -2.39 2.09
N PRO A 48 -9.10 -1.64 1.32
CA PRO A 48 -9.05 -0.19 1.43
C PRO A 48 -10.37 0.43 0.95
N ARG A 49 -10.77 1.55 1.58
CA ARG A 49 -11.92 2.33 1.09
C ARG A 49 -11.55 3.01 -0.23
N LEU A 50 -12.56 3.24 -1.08
CA LEU A 50 -12.38 3.92 -2.37
C LEU A 50 -11.64 5.26 -2.26
N SER A 51 -11.88 6.03 -1.18
CA SER A 51 -11.18 7.29 -0.92
C SER A 51 -9.66 7.10 -0.76
N LEU A 52 -9.22 6.06 -0.06
CA LEU A 52 -7.80 5.74 0.07
C LEU A 52 -7.24 5.26 -1.27
N CYS A 53 -7.99 4.44 -2.01
CA CYS A 53 -7.52 3.99 -3.32
C CYS A 53 -7.28 5.14 -4.29
N ARG A 54 -8.21 6.11 -4.34
CA ARG A 54 -8.03 7.33 -5.14
C ARG A 54 -6.77 8.08 -4.72
N ARG A 55 -6.57 8.27 -3.41
CA ARG A 55 -5.39 8.97 -2.89
C ARG A 55 -4.08 8.25 -3.23
N LEU A 56 -4.07 6.92 -3.19
CA LEU A 56 -2.91 6.13 -3.60
C LEU A 56 -2.66 6.21 -5.11
N VAL A 57 -3.70 6.25 -5.94
CA VAL A 57 -3.58 6.48 -7.39
C VAL A 57 -3.01 7.88 -7.66
N GLU A 58 -3.51 8.91 -7.00
CA GLU A 58 -3.01 10.29 -7.13
C GLU A 58 -1.54 10.43 -6.69
N LEU A 59 -1.18 9.75 -5.60
CA LEU A 59 0.16 9.78 -5.02
C LEU A 59 1.19 9.02 -5.84
N THR A 60 0.78 7.88 -6.42
CA THR A 60 1.68 7.01 -7.18
C THR A 60 1.70 7.32 -8.67
N GLY A 61 0.64 7.94 -9.20
CA GLY A 61 0.38 8.09 -10.64
C GLY A 61 0.02 6.78 -11.34
N ILE A 62 -0.14 5.68 -10.62
CA ILE A 62 -0.42 4.36 -11.17
C ILE A 62 -1.95 4.17 -11.28
N PRO A 63 -2.48 3.71 -12.42
CA PRO A 63 -3.91 3.42 -12.57
C PRO A 63 -4.41 2.43 -11.51
N PHE A 64 -5.66 2.60 -11.07
CA PHE A 64 -6.27 1.76 -10.04
C PHE A 64 -6.11 0.26 -10.32
N GLU A 65 -6.39 -0.17 -11.55
CA GLU A 65 -6.33 -1.58 -11.96
C GLU A 65 -4.93 -2.17 -11.85
N GLU A 66 -3.88 -1.38 -12.09
CA GLU A 66 -2.50 -1.83 -11.94
C GLU A 66 -2.06 -1.79 -10.49
N LEU A 67 -2.45 -0.74 -9.76
CA LEU A 67 -2.01 -0.50 -8.39
C LEU A 67 -2.55 -1.56 -7.43
N PHE A 68 -3.80 -1.98 -7.62
CA PHE A 68 -4.48 -2.98 -6.79
C PHE A 68 -4.54 -4.36 -7.43
N LYS A 69 -3.76 -4.62 -8.48
CA LYS A 69 -3.65 -5.96 -9.08
C LYS A 69 -2.97 -6.90 -8.11
N GLU A 70 -3.70 -7.87 -7.59
CA GLU A 70 -3.13 -8.91 -6.72
C GLU A 70 -2.23 -9.86 -7.52
N LYS A 71 -1.26 -10.47 -6.81
CA LYS A 71 -0.32 -11.45 -7.38
C LYS A 71 -0.82 -12.88 -7.26
#